data_AF-D2Q5U6-F1
#
_entry.id   AF-D2Q5U6-F1
#
_cell.length_a   1.000
_cell.length_b   1.000
_cell.length_c   1.000
_cell.angle_alpha   90.00
_cell.angle_beta   90.00
_cell.angle_gamma   90.00
#
_symmetry.space_group_name_H-M   'P 1'
#
loop_
_entity.id
_entity.type
_entity.pdbx_description
1 polymer ?
#
loop_
_entity_poly.entity_id
_entity_poly.type
_entity_poly.pdbx_seq_one_letter_code
_entity_poly.pdbx_strand_id
1 'polypeptide(L)'
;MSNAHGRINRRQEVDDLIDYVNNGWLRTGEFDGPTFLWNHLIREASQKDAENRNNVPVAQLSDADNVISMPMQWYFDSIAAIVPTAERTDTGVEMPRMDMPTFHLDSQALSGVDAVVGNAVVSTRWLDAVGNLAKAVEMTARFVGNVADRDNEGFDYLKDLIQNVRVYMDAVACNADPMTGEQSLRMITQVACNDDFRLNAMQMVELLSCGLSFAQWDDTRMFAYDALNKAMATMSEFAASAADTTTDAESHKTSDSNEPTPLAELKTDIDLFQMDSSLSEEELKDLAMLDPALLTEKEIAETAQNQFDHAVQFLRHDLMRISGDADEADRFLRDNHTSEPLADAYAARLIAAERWQDLLNFADLVQRDKPNQCTVMFPEEVVPYEWETIREAAYEALGRRDELIAMYQERLDDTYDPNTALNHMKLEAWKNTPGRNQ
;
A
#
# COMPACT_ATOMS: atom_id res chain seq x y z
N MET A 1 -25.71 30.56 42.75
CA MET A 1 -25.80 29.09 42.89
C MET A 1 -26.13 28.49 41.53
N SER A 2 -25.16 27.88 40.87
CA SER A 2 -25.31 26.83 39.85
C SER A 2 -23.91 26.35 39.48
N ASN A 3 -23.37 25.46 40.32
CA ASN A 3 -22.15 24.70 40.05
C ASN A 3 -22.39 23.82 38.82
N ALA A 4 -21.71 24.12 37.72
CA ALA A 4 -21.50 23.20 36.61
C ALA A 4 -20.07 23.34 36.09
N HIS A 5 -19.09 23.33 37.00
CA HIS A 5 -17.73 22.97 36.61
C HIS A 5 -17.76 21.46 36.39
N GLY A 6 -17.95 21.06 35.13
CA GLY A 6 -17.88 19.66 34.71
C GLY A 6 -16.63 19.04 35.31
N ARG A 7 -16.82 18.02 36.14
CA ARG A 7 -15.72 17.28 36.76
C ARG A 7 -14.99 16.60 35.61
N ILE A 8 -13.77 17.07 35.28
CA ILE A 8 -12.96 16.47 34.22
C ILE A 8 -12.83 14.97 34.52
N ASN A 9 -13.23 14.14 33.55
CA ASN A 9 -12.97 12.71 33.61
C ASN A 9 -11.46 12.53 33.40
N ARG A 10 -10.74 12.17 34.47
CA ARG A 10 -9.27 12.01 34.49
C ARG A 10 -8.78 10.74 33.80
N ARG A 11 -9.69 10.04 33.13
CA ARG A 11 -9.44 8.89 32.27
C ARG A 11 -10.03 9.10 30.89
N GLN A 12 -10.47 10.32 30.55
CA GLN A 12 -11.17 10.55 29.29
C GLN A 12 -10.31 10.12 28.10
N GLU A 13 -9.03 10.53 28.06
CA GLU A 13 -8.11 10.17 26.97
C GLU A 13 -7.86 8.65 26.91
N VAL A 14 -7.71 8.02 28.08
CA VAL A 14 -7.54 6.56 28.19
C VAL A 14 -8.78 5.83 27.68
N ASP A 15 -9.96 6.25 28.14
CA ASP A 15 -11.24 5.64 27.80
C ASP A 15 -11.52 5.83 26.30
N ASP A 16 -11.24 7.00 25.74
CA ASP A 16 -11.45 7.32 24.32
C ASP A 16 -10.49 6.53 23.41
N LEU A 17 -9.21 6.39 23.79
CA LEU A 17 -8.26 5.55 23.05
C LEU A 17 -8.61 4.06 23.12
N ILE A 18 -8.99 3.56 24.31
CA ILE A 18 -9.43 2.17 24.48
C ILE A 18 -10.69 1.92 23.64
N ASP A 19 -11.65 2.84 23.63
CA ASP A 19 -12.87 2.73 22.84
C ASP A 19 -12.55 2.73 21.34
N TYR A 20 -11.75 3.68 20.87
CA TYR A 20 -11.32 3.76 19.48
C TYR A 20 -10.61 2.48 19.03
N VAL A 21 -9.67 1.98 19.82
CA VAL A 21 -8.90 0.77 19.45
C VAL A 21 -9.78 -0.49 19.48
N ASN A 22 -10.68 -0.62 20.47
CA ASN A 22 -11.49 -1.83 20.63
C ASN A 22 -12.76 -1.86 19.79
N ASN A 23 -13.25 -0.72 19.34
CA ASN A 23 -14.49 -0.59 18.56
C ASN A 23 -14.28 0.06 17.19
N GLY A 24 -13.09 0.60 16.90
CA GLY A 24 -12.74 1.21 15.63
C GLY A 24 -12.15 0.23 14.61
N TRP A 25 -11.58 0.79 13.54
CA TRP A 25 -11.18 0.10 12.32
C TRP A 25 -10.21 -1.07 12.53
N LEU A 26 -9.37 -1.00 13.56
CA LEU A 26 -8.27 -1.94 13.80
C LEU A 26 -8.70 -3.29 14.38
N ARG A 27 -9.97 -3.46 14.75
CA ARG A 27 -10.46 -4.75 15.29
C ARG A 27 -11.19 -5.54 14.22
N THR A 28 -10.53 -6.58 13.72
CA THR A 28 -11.24 -7.68 13.05
C THR A 28 -11.57 -8.70 14.14
N GLY A 29 -12.85 -9.01 14.38
CA GLY A 29 -13.24 -10.02 15.38
C GLY A 29 -12.69 -11.43 15.10
N GLU A 30 -12.03 -11.62 13.96
CA GLU A 30 -11.48 -12.86 13.43
C GLU A 30 -10.01 -13.09 13.84
N PHE A 31 -9.20 -12.04 14.04
CA PHE A 31 -7.78 -12.15 14.36
C PHE A 31 -7.38 -11.39 15.62
N ASP A 32 -6.29 -11.83 16.27
CA ASP A 32 -5.71 -11.14 17.43
C ASP A 32 -4.89 -9.91 17.00
N GLY A 33 -5.57 -8.85 16.57
CA GLY A 33 -4.97 -7.57 16.23
C GLY A 33 -5.41 -7.00 14.87
N PRO A 34 -4.86 -5.83 14.49
CA PRO A 34 -5.15 -5.22 13.21
C PRO A 34 -4.54 -5.98 12.06
N THR A 35 -5.11 -5.74 10.88
CA THR A 35 -4.60 -6.14 9.56
C THR A 35 -4.71 -4.93 8.64
N PHE A 36 -3.82 -4.82 7.65
CA PHE A 36 -3.74 -3.67 6.75
C PHE A 36 -4.44 -3.91 5.42
N LEU A 37 -4.12 -5.04 4.79
CA LEU A 37 -4.63 -5.41 3.48
C LEU A 37 -5.91 -6.22 3.66
N TRP A 38 -5.94 -7.18 4.58
CA TRP A 38 -7.14 -7.97 4.80
C TRP A 38 -8.14 -7.28 5.74
N ASN A 39 -9.44 -7.42 5.47
CA ASN A 39 -10.50 -6.95 6.36
C ASN A 39 -11.72 -7.89 6.30
N HIS A 40 -12.49 -7.98 7.39
CA HIS A 40 -13.71 -8.80 7.53
C HIS A 40 -14.75 -8.53 6.43
N LEU A 41 -14.78 -7.32 5.88
CA LEU A 41 -15.64 -6.95 4.75
C LEU A 41 -15.40 -7.82 3.49
N ILE A 42 -14.17 -8.32 3.28
CA ILE A 42 -13.87 -9.24 2.18
C ILE A 42 -14.63 -10.55 2.38
N ARG A 43 -14.58 -11.10 3.60
CA ARG A 43 -15.26 -12.33 3.99
C ARG A 43 -16.78 -12.17 3.93
N GLU A 44 -17.31 -11.04 4.42
CA GLU A 44 -18.75 -10.75 4.37
C GLU A 44 -19.26 -10.64 2.92
N ALA A 45 -18.53 -9.93 2.05
CA ALA A 45 -18.86 -9.84 0.63
C ALA A 45 -18.81 -11.22 -0.05
N SER A 46 -17.76 -11.99 0.22
CA SER A 46 -17.57 -13.35 -0.29
C SER A 46 -18.74 -14.27 0.09
N GLN A 47 -19.17 -14.24 1.35
CA GLN A 47 -20.31 -15.01 1.85
C GLN A 47 -21.64 -14.56 1.25
N LYS A 48 -21.86 -13.24 1.12
CA LYS A 48 -23.06 -12.69 0.48
C LYS A 48 -23.18 -13.15 -0.98
N ASP A 49 -22.06 -13.21 -1.69
CA ASP A 49 -22.03 -13.67 -3.08
C ASP A 49 -22.21 -15.19 -3.21
N ALA A 50 -21.94 -15.96 -2.15
CA ALA A 50 -22.01 -17.42 -2.18
C ALA A 50 -23.41 -17.94 -2.55
N GLU A 51 -24.48 -17.23 -2.17
CA GLU A 51 -25.86 -17.58 -2.54
C GLU A 51 -26.11 -17.50 -4.06
N ASN A 52 -25.37 -16.65 -4.76
CA ASN A 52 -25.50 -16.44 -6.21
C ASN A 52 -24.53 -17.32 -7.03
N ARG A 53 -23.51 -17.92 -6.38
CA ARG A 53 -22.53 -18.77 -7.07
C ARG A 53 -23.11 -20.15 -7.36
N ASN A 54 -22.95 -20.58 -8.60
CA ASN A 54 -23.47 -21.85 -9.09
C ASN A 54 -22.44 -22.55 -9.98
N ASN A 55 -22.62 -23.85 -10.22
CA ASN A 55 -21.78 -24.57 -11.19
C ASN A 55 -22.21 -24.23 -12.64
N VAL A 56 -21.95 -22.99 -13.05
CA VAL A 56 -22.23 -22.49 -14.39
C VAL A 56 -20.96 -22.52 -15.25
N PRO A 57 -21.10 -22.78 -16.56
CA PRO A 57 -19.98 -22.67 -17.48
C PRO A 57 -19.32 -21.30 -17.43
N VAL A 58 -17.99 -21.31 -17.50
CA VAL A 58 -17.16 -20.13 -17.68
C VAL A 58 -16.67 -20.14 -19.13
N ALA A 59 -16.59 -18.96 -19.76
CA ALA A 59 -16.02 -18.82 -21.09
C ALA A 59 -14.61 -19.43 -21.15
N GLN A 60 -14.27 -20.11 -22.24
CA GLN A 60 -12.89 -20.58 -22.43
C GLN A 60 -11.94 -19.39 -22.44
N LEU A 61 -10.72 -19.57 -21.95
CA LEU A 61 -9.77 -18.47 -21.79
C LEU A 61 -9.48 -17.75 -23.12
N SER A 62 -9.44 -18.46 -24.25
CA SER A 62 -9.30 -17.88 -25.58
C SER A 62 -10.50 -17.02 -26.00
N ASP A 63 -11.71 -17.42 -25.61
CA ASP A 63 -12.92 -16.65 -25.90
C ASP A 63 -12.97 -15.41 -25.03
N ALA A 64 -12.61 -15.53 -23.74
CA ALA A 64 -12.49 -14.41 -22.81
C ALA A 64 -11.48 -13.36 -23.31
N ASP A 65 -10.30 -13.81 -23.76
CA ASP A 65 -9.26 -12.95 -24.35
C ASP A 65 -9.78 -12.16 -25.56
N ASN A 66 -10.50 -12.82 -26.47
CA ASN A 66 -11.12 -12.16 -27.63
C ASN A 66 -12.21 -11.15 -27.22
N VAL A 67 -13.07 -11.51 -26.27
CA VAL A 67 -14.18 -10.66 -25.79
C VAL A 67 -13.64 -9.40 -25.11
N ILE A 68 -12.56 -9.52 -24.34
CA ILE A 68 -11.91 -8.37 -23.69
C ILE A 68 -11.14 -7.51 -24.72
N SER A 69 -10.38 -8.14 -25.62
CA SER A 69 -9.47 -7.42 -26.52
C SER A 69 -10.21 -6.57 -27.55
N MET A 70 -11.36 -7.02 -28.02
CA MET A 70 -12.04 -6.42 -29.17
C MET A 70 -12.52 -4.98 -28.89
N PRO A 71 -13.20 -4.65 -27.77
CA PRO A 71 -13.55 -3.27 -27.44
C PRO A 71 -12.33 -2.37 -27.19
N MET A 72 -11.29 -2.89 -26.53
CA MET A 72 -10.04 -2.14 -26.30
C MET A 72 -9.35 -1.78 -27.62
N GLN A 73 -9.29 -2.71 -28.58
CA GLN A 73 -8.71 -2.47 -29.89
C GLN A 73 -9.52 -1.42 -30.67
N TRP A 74 -10.85 -1.48 -30.61
CA TRP A 74 -11.73 -0.48 -31.24
C TRP A 74 -11.54 0.92 -30.67
N TYR A 75 -11.26 1.03 -29.37
CA TYR A 75 -10.93 2.30 -28.74
C TYR A 75 -9.68 2.92 -29.38
N PHE A 76 -8.58 2.17 -29.44
CA PHE A 76 -7.35 2.65 -30.07
C PHE A 76 -7.50 2.91 -31.58
N ASP A 77 -8.21 2.05 -32.30
CA ASP A 77 -8.51 2.27 -33.73
C ASP A 77 -9.30 3.56 -33.97
N SER A 78 -10.23 3.89 -33.07
CA SER A 78 -11.03 5.11 -33.14
C SER A 78 -10.19 6.35 -32.86
N ILE A 79 -9.27 6.28 -31.89
CA ILE A 79 -8.30 7.35 -31.62
C ILE A 79 -7.36 7.54 -32.82
N ALA A 80 -6.83 6.47 -33.39
CA ALA A 80 -5.96 6.52 -34.56
C ALA A 80 -6.61 7.21 -35.77
N ALA A 81 -7.93 7.13 -35.88
CA ALA A 81 -8.69 7.76 -36.96
C ALA A 81 -8.85 9.28 -36.79
N ILE A 82 -8.69 9.81 -35.57
CA ILE A 82 -8.92 11.23 -35.27
C ILE A 82 -7.66 11.99 -34.86
N VAL A 83 -6.63 11.30 -34.36
CA VAL A 83 -5.36 11.89 -33.93
C VAL A 83 -4.36 11.85 -35.09
N PRO A 84 -3.93 13.01 -35.64
CA PRO A 84 -3.04 13.04 -36.81
C PRO A 84 -1.65 12.46 -36.58
N THR A 85 -1.17 12.44 -35.33
CA THR A 85 0.14 11.91 -34.92
C THR A 85 0.11 10.43 -34.56
N ALA A 86 -1.05 9.77 -34.69
CA ALA A 86 -1.17 8.35 -34.44
C ALA A 86 -0.67 7.52 -35.62
N GLU A 87 0.21 6.58 -35.34
CA GLU A 87 0.78 5.64 -36.30
C GLU A 87 0.29 4.22 -36.00
N ARG A 88 -0.17 3.51 -37.03
CA ARG A 88 -0.50 2.08 -36.91
C ARG A 88 0.77 1.27 -37.08
N THR A 89 1.11 0.49 -36.07
CA THR A 89 2.23 -0.46 -36.07
C THR A 89 1.70 -1.90 -36.14
N ASP A 90 2.61 -2.87 -36.30
CA ASP A 90 2.25 -4.29 -36.25
C ASP A 90 1.75 -4.72 -34.85
N THR A 91 2.07 -3.95 -33.83
CA THR A 91 1.74 -4.20 -32.41
C THR A 91 0.56 -3.37 -31.89
N GLY A 92 0.06 -2.40 -32.66
CA GLY A 92 -1.11 -1.60 -32.26
C GLY A 92 -1.12 -0.19 -32.84
N VAL A 93 -1.54 0.77 -32.03
CA VAL A 93 -1.56 2.20 -32.37
C VAL A 93 -0.60 2.92 -31.43
N GLU A 94 0.41 3.57 -31.98
CA GLU A 94 1.37 4.38 -31.24
C GLU A 94 1.12 5.86 -31.48
N MET A 95 1.20 6.68 -30.43
CA MET A 95 1.13 8.12 -30.53
C MET A 95 1.78 8.78 -29.30
N PRO A 96 2.28 10.02 -29.41
CA PRO A 96 2.76 10.76 -28.25
C PRO A 96 1.66 10.88 -27.19
N ARG A 97 1.97 10.59 -25.92
CA ARG A 97 0.99 10.59 -24.82
C ARG A 97 0.31 11.96 -24.62
N MET A 98 1.00 13.05 -24.96
CA MET A 98 0.43 14.41 -24.94
C MET A 98 -0.68 14.60 -25.98
N ASP A 99 -0.61 13.91 -27.12
CA ASP A 99 -1.60 14.02 -28.19
C ASP A 99 -2.78 13.07 -27.98
N MET A 100 -2.64 12.10 -27.07
CA MET A 100 -3.67 11.12 -26.77
C MET A 100 -4.85 11.77 -26.01
N PRO A 101 -6.10 11.61 -26.49
CA PRO A 101 -7.29 12.03 -25.77
C PRO A 101 -7.37 11.41 -24.38
N THR A 102 -7.96 12.14 -23.43
CA THR A 102 -8.23 11.59 -22.10
C THR A 102 -9.18 10.39 -22.22
N PHE A 103 -8.81 9.29 -21.58
CA PHE A 103 -9.66 8.11 -21.49
C PHE A 103 -10.86 8.38 -20.59
N HIS A 104 -12.02 7.90 -21.01
CA HIS A 104 -13.25 7.88 -20.20
C HIS A 104 -13.89 6.50 -20.25
N LEU A 105 -14.41 6.04 -19.12
CA LEU A 105 -15.02 4.73 -18.95
C LEU A 105 -16.28 4.55 -19.82
N ASP A 106 -16.97 5.66 -20.12
CA ASP A 106 -18.14 5.68 -20.99
C ASP A 106 -17.85 5.28 -22.45
N SER A 107 -16.57 5.27 -22.85
CA SER A 107 -16.08 4.79 -24.16
C SER A 107 -16.39 3.32 -24.44
N GLN A 108 -16.79 2.55 -23.43
CA GLN A 108 -17.05 1.11 -23.51
C GLN A 108 -15.82 0.24 -23.82
N ALA A 109 -14.60 0.81 -23.75
CA ALA A 109 -13.37 0.06 -24.00
C ALA A 109 -13.18 -1.13 -23.05
N LEU A 110 -13.70 -1.03 -21.82
CA LEU A 110 -13.62 -2.07 -20.79
C LEU A 110 -14.86 -2.97 -20.71
N SER A 111 -15.85 -2.79 -21.59
CA SER A 111 -17.12 -3.57 -21.55
C SER A 111 -16.92 -5.08 -21.70
N GLY A 112 -15.87 -5.52 -22.41
CA GLY A 112 -15.50 -6.92 -22.52
C GLY A 112 -15.01 -7.51 -21.19
N VAL A 113 -14.35 -6.69 -20.36
CA VAL A 113 -13.92 -7.07 -19.00
C VAL A 113 -15.14 -7.35 -18.14
N ASP A 114 -16.11 -6.43 -18.13
CA ASP A 114 -17.35 -6.58 -17.35
C ASP A 114 -18.10 -7.87 -17.69
N ALA A 115 -18.18 -8.21 -18.98
CA ALA A 115 -18.84 -9.43 -19.44
C ALA A 115 -18.13 -10.70 -18.95
N VAL A 116 -16.80 -10.75 -19.05
CA VAL A 116 -16.00 -11.90 -18.63
C VAL A 116 -16.00 -12.05 -17.11
N VAL A 117 -15.79 -10.96 -16.39
CA VAL A 117 -15.79 -10.93 -14.91
C VAL A 117 -17.16 -11.32 -14.38
N GLY A 118 -18.23 -10.74 -14.93
CA GLY A 118 -19.61 -11.07 -14.54
C GLY A 118 -19.96 -12.56 -14.71
N ASN A 119 -19.43 -13.22 -15.75
CA ASN A 119 -19.58 -14.66 -15.91
C ASN A 119 -18.73 -15.46 -14.91
N ALA A 120 -17.50 -15.03 -14.64
CA ALA A 120 -16.57 -15.73 -13.76
C ALA A 120 -17.01 -15.70 -12.29
N VAL A 121 -17.39 -14.53 -11.76
CA VAL A 121 -17.65 -14.35 -10.31
C VAL A 121 -18.86 -15.12 -9.78
N VAL A 122 -19.80 -15.48 -10.66
CA VAL A 122 -21.00 -16.28 -10.34
C VAL A 122 -20.78 -17.79 -10.50
N SER A 123 -19.58 -18.21 -10.93
CA SER A 123 -19.28 -19.63 -11.11
C SER A 123 -18.63 -20.24 -9.87
N THR A 124 -18.80 -21.55 -9.70
CA THR A 124 -18.00 -22.39 -8.78
C THR A 124 -16.96 -23.22 -9.54
N ARG A 125 -16.77 -22.98 -10.84
CA ARG A 125 -15.66 -23.57 -11.61
C ARG A 125 -14.40 -22.77 -11.33
N TRP A 126 -13.90 -22.93 -10.11
CA TRP A 126 -12.89 -22.06 -9.48
C TRP A 126 -11.71 -21.76 -10.40
N LEU A 127 -11.06 -22.81 -10.93
CA LEU A 127 -9.87 -22.65 -11.75
C LEU A 127 -10.13 -21.89 -13.05
N ASP A 128 -11.19 -22.24 -13.77
CA ASP A 128 -11.56 -21.58 -15.04
C ASP A 128 -11.95 -20.12 -14.81
N ALA A 129 -12.72 -19.86 -13.75
CA ALA A 129 -13.13 -18.52 -13.35
C ALA A 129 -11.93 -17.65 -12.95
N VAL A 130 -11.01 -18.18 -12.13
CA VAL A 130 -9.79 -17.47 -11.76
C VAL A 130 -8.90 -17.21 -12.98
N GLY A 131 -8.82 -18.14 -13.92
CA GLY A 131 -8.12 -17.91 -15.20
C GLY A 131 -8.68 -16.69 -15.95
N ASN A 132 -10.00 -16.55 -16.01
CA ASN A 132 -10.66 -15.40 -16.63
C ASN A 132 -10.51 -14.10 -15.84
N LEU A 133 -10.58 -14.16 -14.50
CA LEU A 133 -10.34 -12.99 -13.64
C LEU A 133 -8.88 -12.52 -13.75
N ALA A 134 -7.92 -13.43 -13.75
CA ALA A 134 -6.50 -13.13 -13.95
C ALA A 134 -6.28 -12.45 -15.31
N LYS A 135 -6.89 -12.99 -16.39
CA LYS A 135 -6.83 -12.40 -17.73
C LYS A 135 -7.44 -11.00 -17.79
N ALA A 136 -8.60 -10.80 -17.16
CA ALA A 136 -9.25 -9.50 -17.05
C ALA A 136 -8.36 -8.47 -16.35
N VAL A 137 -7.74 -8.83 -15.23
CA VAL A 137 -6.82 -7.95 -14.49
C VAL A 137 -5.58 -7.61 -15.34
N GLU A 138 -4.95 -8.61 -15.94
CA GLU A 138 -3.77 -8.44 -16.80
C GLU A 138 -4.06 -7.46 -17.95
N MET A 139 -5.14 -7.68 -18.67
CA MET A 139 -5.52 -6.85 -19.82
C MET A 139 -5.93 -5.44 -19.42
N THR A 140 -6.62 -5.31 -18.29
CA THR A 140 -7.01 -3.99 -17.77
C THR A 140 -5.78 -3.19 -17.36
N ALA A 141 -4.83 -3.80 -16.62
CA ALA A 141 -3.59 -3.14 -16.23
C ALA A 141 -2.79 -2.68 -17.46
N ARG A 142 -2.65 -3.55 -18.47
CA ARG A 142 -2.00 -3.21 -19.74
C ARG A 142 -2.72 -2.07 -20.47
N PHE A 143 -4.04 -2.12 -20.53
CA PHE A 143 -4.83 -1.08 -21.20
C PHE A 143 -4.66 0.27 -20.51
N VAL A 144 -4.82 0.32 -19.18
CA VAL A 144 -4.66 1.53 -18.36
C VAL A 144 -3.26 2.12 -18.52
N GLY A 145 -2.22 1.27 -18.56
CA GLY A 145 -0.84 1.69 -18.80
C GLY A 145 -0.61 2.36 -20.17
N ASN A 146 -1.44 2.02 -21.16
CA ASN A 146 -1.31 2.50 -22.55
C ASN A 146 -2.29 3.63 -22.91
N VAL A 147 -3.17 4.06 -22.00
CA VAL A 147 -4.06 5.20 -22.23
C VAL A 147 -3.63 6.45 -21.44
N ALA A 148 -4.17 7.60 -21.85
CA ALA A 148 -4.03 8.84 -21.10
C ALA A 148 -5.17 8.97 -20.08
N ASP A 149 -5.04 8.28 -18.96
CA ASP A 149 -6.02 8.25 -17.87
C ASP A 149 -5.86 9.44 -16.90
N ARG A 150 -6.09 10.65 -17.41
CA ARG A 150 -5.82 11.89 -16.64
C ARG A 150 -6.76 12.09 -15.45
N ASP A 151 -7.95 11.52 -15.52
CA ASP A 151 -8.98 11.62 -14.49
C ASP A 151 -9.02 10.37 -13.57
N ASN A 152 -8.07 9.43 -13.75
CA ASN A 152 -7.94 8.16 -13.01
C ASN A 152 -9.15 7.21 -13.11
N GLU A 153 -10.05 7.38 -14.09
CA GLU A 153 -11.21 6.51 -14.27
C GLU A 153 -10.79 5.05 -14.56
N GLY A 154 -9.74 4.86 -15.36
CA GLY A 154 -9.20 3.53 -15.68
C GLY A 154 -8.49 2.89 -14.49
N PHE A 155 -7.71 3.67 -13.75
CA PHE A 155 -7.01 3.23 -12.56
C PHE A 155 -7.98 2.86 -11.43
N ASP A 156 -9.03 3.65 -11.20
CA ASP A 156 -10.09 3.33 -10.24
C ASP A 156 -10.85 2.05 -10.64
N TYR A 157 -11.14 1.86 -11.94
CA TYR A 157 -11.71 0.61 -12.44
C TYR A 157 -10.80 -0.60 -12.16
N LEU A 158 -9.48 -0.47 -12.35
CA LEU A 158 -8.52 -1.54 -12.05
C LEU A 158 -8.53 -1.89 -10.55
N LYS A 159 -8.61 -0.90 -9.66
CA LYS A 159 -8.69 -1.14 -8.21
C LYS A 159 -9.97 -1.89 -7.82
N ASP A 160 -11.11 -1.49 -8.38
CA ASP A 160 -12.39 -2.17 -8.16
C ASP A 160 -12.34 -3.62 -8.69
N LEU A 161 -11.72 -3.84 -9.84
CA LEU A 161 -11.51 -5.17 -10.39
C LEU A 161 -10.63 -6.04 -9.49
N ILE A 162 -9.50 -5.52 -8.98
CA ILE A 162 -8.65 -6.21 -8.01
C ILE A 162 -9.47 -6.57 -6.76
N GLN A 163 -10.29 -5.66 -6.25
CA GLN A 163 -11.15 -5.92 -5.10
C GLN A 163 -12.15 -7.07 -5.36
N ASN A 164 -12.77 -7.11 -6.54
CA ASN A 164 -13.63 -8.23 -6.95
C ASN A 164 -12.88 -9.56 -6.99
N VAL A 165 -11.64 -9.56 -7.51
CA VAL A 165 -10.78 -10.75 -7.51
C VAL A 165 -10.46 -11.19 -6.08
N ARG A 166 -10.14 -10.27 -5.17
CA ARG A 166 -9.86 -10.59 -3.76
C ARG A 166 -11.05 -11.24 -3.06
N VAL A 167 -12.26 -10.71 -3.27
CA VAL A 167 -13.51 -11.29 -2.76
C VAL A 167 -13.74 -12.70 -3.33
N TYR A 168 -13.52 -12.89 -4.63
CA TYR A 168 -13.67 -14.21 -5.25
C TYR A 168 -12.60 -15.20 -4.77
N MET A 169 -11.36 -14.76 -4.58
CA MET A 169 -10.27 -15.60 -4.08
C MET A 169 -10.48 -16.02 -2.63
N ASP A 170 -11.16 -15.22 -1.80
CA ASP A 170 -11.62 -15.68 -0.48
C ASP A 170 -12.61 -16.85 -0.61
N ALA A 171 -13.55 -16.78 -1.55
CA ALA A 171 -14.47 -17.88 -1.82
C ALA A 171 -13.74 -19.14 -2.32
N VAL A 172 -12.72 -18.98 -3.18
CA VAL A 172 -11.85 -20.09 -3.62
C VAL A 172 -11.15 -20.71 -2.41
N ALA A 173 -10.54 -19.89 -1.56
CA ALA A 173 -9.80 -20.37 -0.40
C ALA A 173 -10.69 -21.14 0.60
N CYS A 174 -11.94 -20.70 0.78
CA CYS A 174 -12.90 -21.38 1.67
C CYS A 174 -13.51 -22.67 1.09
N ASN A 175 -13.60 -22.83 -0.24
CA ASN A 175 -14.47 -23.84 -0.85
C ASN A 175 -13.79 -24.75 -1.88
N ALA A 176 -12.67 -24.35 -2.48
CA ALA A 176 -11.95 -25.17 -3.44
C ALA A 176 -11.11 -26.23 -2.73
N ASP A 177 -10.82 -27.33 -3.42
CA ASP A 177 -9.80 -28.25 -2.94
C ASP A 177 -8.40 -27.60 -3.00
N PRO A 178 -7.44 -28.01 -2.15
CA PRO A 178 -6.13 -27.35 -2.06
C PRO A 178 -5.35 -27.27 -3.39
N MET A 179 -5.48 -28.28 -4.26
CA MET A 179 -4.80 -28.28 -5.57
C MET A 179 -5.37 -27.19 -6.48
N THR A 180 -6.70 -27.08 -6.54
CA THR A 180 -7.38 -26.00 -7.28
C THR A 180 -7.05 -24.63 -6.69
N GLY A 181 -7.02 -24.51 -5.37
CA GLY A 181 -6.65 -23.28 -4.65
C GLY A 181 -5.23 -22.83 -4.97
N GLU A 182 -4.25 -23.74 -4.91
CA GLU A 182 -2.85 -23.48 -5.22
C GLU A 182 -2.69 -22.99 -6.67
N GLN A 183 -3.29 -23.68 -7.63
CA GLN A 183 -3.21 -23.31 -9.04
C GLN A 183 -3.85 -21.95 -9.30
N SER A 184 -4.99 -21.67 -8.66
CA SER A 184 -5.70 -20.38 -8.74
C SER A 184 -4.83 -19.24 -8.22
N LEU A 185 -4.26 -19.38 -7.01
CA LEU A 185 -3.40 -18.35 -6.43
C LEU A 185 -2.12 -18.14 -7.27
N ARG A 186 -1.59 -19.21 -7.87
CA ARG A 186 -0.44 -19.13 -8.78
C ARG A 186 -0.73 -18.30 -10.02
N MET A 187 -1.92 -18.40 -10.61
CA MET A 187 -2.34 -17.56 -11.75
C MET A 187 -2.37 -16.08 -11.36
N ILE A 188 -2.96 -15.76 -10.21
CA ILE A 188 -3.01 -14.38 -9.69
C ILE A 188 -1.60 -13.85 -9.42
N THR A 189 -0.75 -14.66 -8.78
CA THR A 189 0.66 -14.31 -8.52
C THR A 189 1.43 -14.07 -9.81
N GLN A 190 1.19 -14.86 -10.85
CA GLN A 190 1.81 -14.62 -12.16
C GLN A 190 1.45 -13.24 -12.70
N VAL A 191 0.16 -12.89 -12.70
CA VAL A 191 -0.30 -11.57 -13.17
C VAL A 191 0.29 -10.43 -12.33
N ALA A 192 0.31 -10.57 -10.99
CA ALA A 192 0.90 -9.57 -10.10
C ALA A 192 2.39 -9.33 -10.37
N CYS A 193 3.13 -10.36 -10.83
CA CYS A 193 4.56 -10.30 -11.12
C CYS A 193 4.89 -9.88 -12.58
N ASN A 194 3.89 -9.58 -13.41
CA ASN A 194 4.10 -9.15 -14.79
C ASN A 194 4.54 -7.68 -14.86
N ASP A 195 5.09 -7.29 -16.02
CA ASP A 195 5.62 -5.93 -16.26
C ASP A 195 4.57 -4.83 -16.02
N ASP A 196 3.30 -5.11 -16.32
CA ASP A 196 2.16 -4.19 -16.14
C ASP A 196 1.99 -3.72 -14.67
N PHE A 197 2.46 -4.53 -13.70
CA PHE A 197 2.34 -4.26 -12.26
C PHE A 197 3.63 -3.84 -11.58
N ARG A 198 4.80 -4.07 -12.19
CA ARG A 198 6.11 -3.75 -11.56
C ARG A 198 6.27 -2.26 -11.27
N LEU A 199 5.68 -1.41 -12.10
CA LEU A 199 5.66 0.04 -11.90
C LEU A 199 4.52 0.52 -10.99
N ASN A 200 3.63 -0.39 -10.58
CA ASN A 200 2.45 -0.12 -9.74
C ASN A 200 2.49 -1.01 -8.49
N ALA A 201 3.54 -0.81 -7.68
CA ALA A 201 3.87 -1.67 -6.54
C ALA A 201 2.72 -1.86 -5.53
N MET A 202 1.91 -0.81 -5.30
CA MET A 202 0.75 -0.90 -4.41
C MET A 202 -0.30 -1.88 -4.96
N GLN A 203 -0.66 -1.77 -6.25
CA GLN A 203 -1.64 -2.66 -6.88
C GLN A 203 -1.11 -4.09 -7.00
N MET A 204 0.21 -4.26 -7.22
CA MET A 204 0.86 -5.55 -7.15
C MET A 204 0.64 -6.22 -5.78
N VAL A 205 0.90 -5.49 -4.68
CA VAL A 205 0.72 -5.99 -3.32
C VAL A 205 -0.75 -6.22 -2.96
N GLU A 206 -1.66 -5.34 -3.39
CA GLU A 206 -3.10 -5.54 -3.23
C GLU A 206 -3.57 -6.83 -3.92
N LEU A 207 -3.09 -7.12 -5.13
CA LEU A 207 -3.42 -8.35 -5.85
C LEU A 207 -2.82 -9.59 -5.16
N LEU A 208 -1.56 -9.51 -4.70
CA LEU A 208 -0.93 -10.57 -3.91
C LEU A 208 -1.65 -10.86 -2.59
N SER A 209 -2.33 -9.85 -2.02
CA SER A 209 -3.12 -10.03 -0.80
C SER A 209 -4.30 -11.00 -0.96
N CYS A 210 -4.66 -11.42 -2.18
CA CYS A 210 -5.53 -12.59 -2.39
C CYS A 210 -5.03 -13.84 -1.66
N GLY A 211 -3.71 -13.96 -1.46
CA GLY A 211 -3.11 -15.05 -0.69
C GLY A 211 -3.45 -15.04 0.80
N LEU A 212 -3.84 -13.90 1.37
CA LEU A 212 -4.13 -13.78 2.80
C LEU A 212 -5.30 -14.65 3.25
N SER A 213 -6.33 -14.85 2.41
CA SER A 213 -7.41 -15.78 2.74
C SER A 213 -6.87 -17.20 2.92
N PHE A 214 -5.93 -17.65 2.09
CA PHE A 214 -5.32 -18.99 2.19
C PHE A 214 -4.40 -19.17 3.40
N ALA A 215 -3.94 -18.09 4.02
CA ALA A 215 -3.04 -18.15 5.19
C ALA A 215 -3.70 -18.71 6.45
N GLN A 216 -5.04 -18.68 6.49
CA GLN A 216 -5.86 -19.11 7.63
C GLN A 216 -5.76 -20.62 7.89
N TRP A 217 -5.46 -21.44 6.87
CA TRP A 217 -5.43 -22.89 6.97
C TRP A 217 -4.00 -23.43 6.85
N ASP A 218 -3.67 -24.41 7.70
CA ASP A 218 -2.31 -24.97 7.78
C ASP A 218 -1.86 -25.63 6.47
N ASP A 219 -2.78 -26.21 5.70
CA ASP A 219 -2.50 -26.90 4.43
C ASP A 219 -2.29 -25.94 3.25
N THR A 220 -2.86 -24.73 3.31
CA THR A 220 -2.78 -23.74 2.22
C THR A 220 -1.92 -22.52 2.53
N ARG A 221 -1.50 -22.32 3.79
CA ARG A 221 -0.69 -21.18 4.22
C ARG A 221 0.60 -21.01 3.42
N MET A 222 1.27 -22.11 3.10
CA MET A 222 2.50 -22.08 2.33
C MET A 222 2.32 -21.43 0.95
N PHE A 223 1.12 -21.51 0.36
CA PHE A 223 0.85 -20.90 -0.95
C PHE A 223 0.99 -19.37 -0.90
N ALA A 224 0.57 -18.75 0.19
CA ALA A 224 0.68 -17.30 0.38
C ALA A 224 2.13 -16.85 0.60
N TYR A 225 2.92 -17.63 1.34
CA TYR A 225 4.36 -17.38 1.49
C TYR A 225 5.11 -17.58 0.17
N ASP A 226 4.77 -18.59 -0.63
CA ASP A 226 5.37 -18.82 -1.93
C ASP A 226 5.06 -17.68 -2.91
N ALA A 227 3.81 -17.17 -2.89
CA ALA A 227 3.41 -16.00 -3.68
C ALA A 227 4.23 -14.75 -3.32
N LEU A 228 4.36 -14.48 -2.01
CA LEU A 228 5.19 -13.39 -1.48
C LEU A 228 6.66 -13.53 -1.89
N ASN A 229 7.26 -14.71 -1.70
CA ASN A 229 8.66 -14.97 -2.03
C ASN A 229 8.93 -14.78 -3.53
N LYS A 230 7.99 -15.24 -4.37
CA LYS A 230 8.07 -15.04 -5.81
C LYS A 230 8.00 -13.56 -6.18
N ALA A 231 7.10 -12.80 -5.58
CA ALA A 231 6.99 -11.35 -5.79
C ALA A 231 8.27 -10.61 -5.40
N MET A 232 8.85 -10.93 -4.24
CA MET A 232 10.13 -10.36 -3.80
C MET A 232 11.27 -10.67 -4.78
N ALA A 233 11.34 -11.91 -5.28
CA ALA A 233 12.34 -12.29 -6.27
C ALA A 233 12.15 -11.52 -7.59
N THR A 234 10.92 -11.41 -8.09
CA THR A 234 10.62 -10.67 -9.32
C THR A 234 11.01 -9.20 -9.23
N MET A 235 10.71 -8.53 -8.13
CA MET A 235 11.06 -7.12 -7.95
C MET A 235 12.57 -6.93 -7.81
N SER A 236 13.24 -7.83 -7.08
CA SER A 236 14.71 -7.82 -6.97
C SER A 236 15.39 -8.01 -8.32
N GLU A 237 14.89 -8.92 -9.16
CA GLU A 237 15.39 -9.14 -10.53
C GLU A 237 15.15 -7.92 -11.41
N PHE A 238 13.99 -7.27 -11.30
CA PHE A 238 13.67 -6.05 -12.02
C PHE A 238 14.64 -4.92 -11.67
N ALA A 239 14.88 -4.66 -10.38
CA ALA A 239 15.84 -3.65 -9.93
C ALA A 239 17.28 -3.96 -10.39
N ALA A 240 17.71 -5.22 -10.32
CA ALA A 240 19.03 -5.63 -10.79
C ALA A 240 19.22 -5.45 -12.31
N SER A 241 18.19 -5.79 -13.10
CA SER A 241 18.26 -5.69 -14.56
C SER A 241 18.45 -4.25 -15.06
N ALA A 242 17.87 -3.27 -14.35
CA ALA A 242 18.02 -1.85 -14.67
C ALA A 242 19.42 -1.30 -14.30
N ALA A 243 20.14 -1.96 -13.38
CA ALA A 243 21.51 -1.58 -13.03
C ALA A 243 22.51 -1.99 -14.12
N ASP A 244 22.35 -3.19 -14.70
CA ASP A 244 23.28 -3.72 -15.71
C ASP A 244 23.23 -2.94 -17.05
N THR A 245 22.09 -2.32 -17.39
CA THR A 245 21.94 -1.54 -18.64
C THR A 245 22.85 -0.30 -18.68
N THR A 246 23.29 0.19 -17.52
CA THR A 246 24.17 1.37 -17.42
C THR A 246 25.65 1.05 -17.64
N THR A 247 26.10 -0.18 -17.39
CA THR A 247 27.51 -0.57 -17.55
C THR A 247 27.95 -0.76 -19.00
N ASP A 248 27.02 -1.02 -19.92
CA ASP A 248 27.35 -1.19 -21.35
C ASP A 248 27.53 0.15 -22.09
N ALA A 249 26.99 1.26 -21.56
CA ALA A 249 27.12 2.58 -22.18
C ALA A 249 28.52 3.21 -22.00
N GLU A 250 29.31 2.78 -21.02
CA GLU A 250 30.65 3.33 -20.75
C GLU A 250 31.80 2.57 -21.46
N SER A 251 31.53 1.41 -22.07
CA SER A 251 32.60 0.54 -22.62
C SER A 251 32.88 0.70 -24.12
N HIS A 252 32.11 1.52 -24.86
CA HIS A 252 32.38 1.82 -26.27
C HIS A 252 33.14 3.13 -26.50
N LYS A 253 34.39 3.18 -26.04
CA LYS A 253 35.44 4.02 -26.66
C LYS A 253 36.71 3.21 -26.89
N THR A 254 36.80 2.55 -28.05
CA THR A 254 38.09 2.15 -28.61
C THR A 254 38.19 2.56 -30.09
N SER A 255 39.13 3.48 -30.33
CA SER A 255 39.98 3.70 -31.50
C SER A 255 39.35 3.82 -32.90
N ASP A 256 39.55 4.96 -33.59
CA ASP A 256 40.73 5.15 -34.47
C ASP A 256 40.78 6.58 -35.09
N SER A 257 41.97 6.93 -35.59
CA SER A 257 42.38 8.04 -36.48
C SER A 257 43.08 9.30 -35.89
N ASN A 258 44.35 9.41 -36.31
CA ASN A 258 45.31 10.49 -36.14
C ASN A 258 44.95 11.75 -36.94
N GLU A 259 45.06 12.94 -36.33
CA GLU A 259 45.57 14.17 -36.95
C GLU A 259 46.16 15.10 -35.85
N PRO A 260 47.28 15.82 -36.09
CA PRO A 260 47.81 16.78 -35.13
C PRO A 260 47.36 18.20 -35.46
N THR A 261 46.72 18.90 -34.52
CA THR A 261 46.54 20.35 -34.60
C THR A 261 46.98 21.00 -33.28
N PRO A 262 47.83 22.05 -33.31
CA PRO A 262 48.34 22.67 -32.10
C PRO A 262 47.53 23.92 -31.78
N LEU A 263 46.91 23.98 -30.59
CA LEU A 263 46.67 25.25 -29.91
C LEU A 263 46.49 25.00 -28.42
N ALA A 264 47.34 25.69 -27.67
CA ALA A 264 47.37 25.69 -26.22
C ALA A 264 46.13 26.39 -25.63
N GLU A 265 45.93 26.13 -24.34
CA GLU A 265 45.15 26.93 -23.39
C GLU A 265 43.63 26.74 -23.40
N LEU A 266 43.18 25.73 -22.66
CA LEU A 266 42.15 25.87 -21.62
C LEU A 266 42.23 24.64 -20.69
N LYS A 267 43.20 24.69 -19.78
CA LYS A 267 43.16 23.92 -18.53
C LYS A 267 42.15 24.63 -17.63
N THR A 268 40.92 24.15 -17.63
CA THR A 268 39.93 24.48 -16.58
C THR A 268 39.20 23.20 -16.23
N ASP A 269 39.66 22.57 -15.15
CA ASP A 269 38.85 21.94 -14.11
C ASP A 269 37.68 21.05 -14.56
N ILE A 270 37.97 20.02 -15.36
CA ILE A 270 37.07 18.87 -15.54
C ILE A 270 37.81 17.63 -15.03
N ASP A 271 38.05 17.60 -13.72
CA ASP A 271 38.51 16.40 -12.98
C ASP A 271 37.91 16.39 -11.55
N LEU A 272 36.75 17.04 -11.36
CA LEU A 272 36.10 17.20 -10.05
C LEU A 272 34.59 16.91 -10.04
N PHE A 273 34.10 16.03 -10.93
CA PHE A 273 32.70 15.55 -10.88
C PHE A 273 32.56 14.07 -11.29
N GLN A 274 33.46 13.20 -10.80
CA GLN A 274 33.00 11.86 -10.41
C GLN A 274 32.33 12.01 -9.03
N MET A 275 31.17 12.68 -9.00
CA MET A 275 30.27 12.54 -7.86
C MET A 275 29.40 11.33 -8.17
N ASP A 276 29.68 10.25 -7.45
CA ASP A 276 28.69 9.25 -7.05
C ASP A 276 27.50 10.02 -6.44
N SER A 277 26.57 10.43 -7.30
CA SER A 277 25.41 11.26 -6.96
C SER A 277 24.17 10.46 -7.34
N SER A 278 24.00 9.31 -6.68
CA SER A 278 22.68 8.73 -6.56
C SER A 278 21.81 9.72 -5.78
N LEU A 279 20.66 10.05 -6.34
CA LEU A 279 19.64 10.81 -5.65
C LEU A 279 19.17 10.04 -4.42
N SER A 280 18.83 10.76 -3.35
CA SER A 280 18.17 10.16 -2.20
C SER A 280 16.75 9.68 -2.55
N GLU A 281 16.20 8.77 -1.75
CA GLU A 281 14.84 8.25 -1.93
C GLU A 281 13.77 9.37 -1.96
N GLU A 282 13.95 10.40 -1.13
CA GLU A 282 13.07 11.57 -1.10
C GLU A 282 13.19 12.40 -2.39
N GLU A 283 14.39 12.60 -2.91
CA GLU A 283 14.62 13.34 -4.17
C GLU A 283 14.06 12.57 -5.38
N LEU A 284 14.20 11.24 -5.41
CA LEU A 284 13.58 10.38 -6.42
C LEU A 284 12.06 10.48 -6.39
N LYS A 285 11.47 10.45 -5.19
CA LYS A 285 10.03 10.58 -4.99
C LYS A 285 9.52 11.95 -5.46
N ASP A 286 10.24 13.03 -5.13
CA ASP A 286 9.87 14.38 -5.54
C ASP A 286 9.97 14.57 -7.06
N LEU A 287 11.00 14.00 -7.69
CA LEU A 287 11.15 14.00 -9.15
C LEU A 287 10.08 13.17 -9.86
N ALA A 288 9.75 12.00 -9.33
CA ALA A 288 8.65 11.17 -9.81
C ALA A 288 7.30 11.91 -9.76
N MET A 289 7.07 12.71 -8.72
CA MET A 289 5.86 13.52 -8.56
C MET A 289 5.81 14.73 -9.53
N LEU A 290 6.95 15.26 -9.95
CA LEU A 290 7.04 16.39 -10.86
C LEU A 290 6.80 15.98 -12.31
N ASP A 291 7.59 15.03 -12.81
CA ASP A 291 7.43 14.42 -14.12
C ASP A 291 8.21 13.09 -14.19
N PRO A 292 7.54 11.93 -14.22
CA PRO A 292 8.18 10.63 -14.34
C PRO A 292 9.09 10.48 -15.56
N ALA A 293 8.89 11.28 -16.62
CA ALA A 293 9.75 11.26 -17.81
C ALA A 293 11.15 11.85 -17.55
N LEU A 294 11.36 12.49 -16.41
CA LEU A 294 12.67 12.99 -15.97
C LEU A 294 13.54 11.90 -15.35
N LEU A 295 12.96 10.75 -15.01
CA LEU A 295 13.67 9.64 -14.40
C LEU A 295 14.27 8.73 -15.49
N THR A 296 15.49 8.30 -15.25
CA THR A 296 16.11 7.20 -16.01
C THR A 296 15.42 5.87 -15.68
N GLU A 297 15.58 4.86 -16.55
CA GLU A 297 15.03 3.52 -16.31
C GLU A 297 15.48 2.93 -14.96
N LYS A 298 16.73 3.23 -14.57
CA LYS A 298 17.29 2.84 -13.27
C LYS A 298 16.54 3.50 -12.11
N GLU A 299 16.33 4.81 -12.18
CA GLU A 299 15.65 5.58 -11.12
C GLU A 299 14.16 5.20 -11.01
N ILE A 300 13.52 4.86 -12.14
CA ILE A 300 12.16 4.29 -12.17
C ILE A 300 12.14 2.94 -11.45
N ALA A 301 13.10 2.06 -11.75
CA ALA A 301 13.18 0.75 -11.12
C ALA A 301 13.47 0.84 -9.61
N GLU A 302 14.37 1.74 -9.20
CA GLU A 302 14.66 2.02 -7.79
C GLU A 302 13.44 2.57 -7.05
N THR A 303 12.71 3.52 -7.66
CA THR A 303 11.49 4.08 -7.07
C THR A 303 10.41 3.00 -6.90
N ALA A 304 10.19 2.17 -7.93
CA ALA A 304 9.24 1.07 -7.88
C ALA A 304 9.61 0.01 -6.83
N GLN A 305 10.89 -0.33 -6.72
CA GLN A 305 11.42 -1.24 -5.70
C GLN A 305 11.18 -0.68 -4.29
N ASN A 306 11.50 0.60 -4.05
CA ASN A 306 11.29 1.23 -2.75
C ASN A 306 9.81 1.25 -2.37
N GLN A 307 8.92 1.58 -3.32
CA GLN A 307 7.47 1.50 -3.08
C GLN A 307 7.01 0.08 -2.75
N PHE A 308 7.54 -0.92 -3.46
CA PHE A 308 7.25 -2.32 -3.19
C PHE A 308 7.73 -2.75 -1.80
N ASP A 309 8.96 -2.38 -1.42
CA ASP A 309 9.53 -2.72 -0.12
C ASP A 309 8.76 -2.12 1.05
N HIS A 310 8.14 -0.95 0.87
CA HIS A 310 7.20 -0.39 1.83
C HIS A 310 5.87 -1.15 1.83
N ALA A 311 5.24 -1.32 0.66
CA ALA A 311 3.92 -1.95 0.56
C ALA A 311 3.92 -3.41 1.03
N VAL A 312 4.97 -4.17 0.72
CA VAL A 312 5.08 -5.59 1.05
C VAL A 312 5.19 -5.84 2.55
N GLN A 313 5.61 -4.85 3.35
CA GLN A 313 5.61 -4.96 4.82
C GLN A 313 4.20 -5.18 5.37
N PHE A 314 3.18 -4.54 4.78
CA PHE A 314 1.78 -4.77 5.17
C PHE A 314 1.35 -6.20 4.89
N LEU A 315 1.71 -6.73 3.72
CA LEU A 315 1.42 -8.11 3.35
C LEU A 315 2.13 -9.11 4.27
N ARG A 316 3.41 -8.86 4.61
CA ARG A 316 4.19 -9.71 5.52
C ARG A 316 3.60 -9.73 6.91
N HIS A 317 3.25 -8.57 7.45
CA HIS A 317 2.60 -8.45 8.74
C HIS A 317 1.27 -9.22 8.76
N ASP A 318 0.39 -8.94 7.80
CA ASP A 318 -0.93 -9.59 7.75
C ASP A 318 -0.79 -11.11 7.60
N LEU A 319 0.19 -11.57 6.82
CA LEU A 319 0.46 -12.98 6.65
C LEU A 319 0.85 -13.65 7.98
N MET A 320 1.73 -13.03 8.78
CA MET A 320 2.07 -13.53 10.12
C MET A 320 0.85 -13.54 11.04
N ARG A 321 0.08 -12.44 11.05
CA ARG A 321 -1.11 -12.27 11.90
C ARG A 321 -2.17 -13.34 11.60
N ILE A 322 -2.52 -13.49 10.33
CA ILE A 322 -3.58 -14.40 9.87
C ILE A 322 -3.14 -15.87 9.99
N SER A 323 -1.84 -16.14 9.87
CA SER A 323 -1.24 -17.45 10.13
C SER A 323 -1.25 -17.84 11.62
N GLY A 324 -1.64 -16.94 12.51
CA GLY A 324 -1.66 -17.20 13.96
C GLY A 324 -0.32 -16.96 14.67
N ASP A 325 0.67 -16.40 13.98
CA ASP A 325 1.97 -16.04 14.56
C ASP A 325 1.93 -14.62 15.18
N ALA A 326 0.99 -14.39 16.11
CA ALA A 326 0.70 -13.06 16.67
C ALA A 326 1.91 -12.41 17.35
N ASP A 327 2.75 -13.19 18.04
CA ASP A 327 3.97 -12.69 18.68
C ASP A 327 5.01 -12.20 17.65
N GLU A 328 5.13 -12.90 16.52
CA GLU A 328 6.05 -12.49 15.45
C GLU A 328 5.51 -11.27 14.71
N ALA A 329 4.19 -11.21 14.47
CA ALA A 329 3.54 -10.03 13.92
C ALA A 329 3.72 -8.80 14.83
N ASP A 330 3.56 -8.94 16.15
CA ASP A 330 3.79 -7.85 17.11
C ASP A 330 5.27 -7.43 17.17
N ARG A 331 6.21 -8.39 17.08
CA ARG A 331 7.65 -8.07 16.93
C ARG A 331 7.92 -7.31 15.65
N PHE A 332 7.33 -7.75 14.53
CA PHE A 332 7.51 -7.12 13.23
C PHE A 332 7.04 -5.66 13.24
N LEU A 333 5.87 -5.36 13.82
CA LEU A 333 5.40 -3.98 13.92
C LEU A 333 6.37 -3.09 14.74
N ARG A 334 6.84 -3.61 15.87
CA ARG A 334 7.80 -2.88 16.72
C ARG A 334 9.12 -2.64 16.02
N ASP A 335 9.64 -3.61 15.28
CA ASP A 335 10.94 -3.53 14.63
C ASP A 335 10.91 -2.66 13.35
N ASN A 336 9.72 -2.37 12.82
CA ASN A 336 9.48 -1.48 11.68
C ASN A 336 8.74 -0.18 12.09
N HIS A 337 9.02 0.33 13.29
CA HIS A 337 8.35 1.50 13.88
C HIS A 337 8.59 2.82 13.16
N THR A 338 9.54 2.89 12.22
CA THR A 338 9.80 4.08 11.40
C THR A 338 8.76 4.28 10.30
N SER A 339 7.92 3.26 10.04
CA SER A 339 6.73 3.35 9.20
C SER A 339 5.54 3.74 10.07
N GLU A 340 4.96 4.91 9.79
CA GLU A 340 3.79 5.48 10.49
C GLU A 340 2.66 4.46 10.70
N PRO A 341 2.11 3.80 9.66
CA PRO A 341 1.01 2.85 9.84
C PRO A 341 1.39 1.62 10.68
N LEU A 342 2.65 1.16 10.62
CA LEU A 342 3.11 0.01 11.42
C LEU A 342 3.29 0.38 12.89
N ALA A 343 3.82 1.58 13.16
CA ALA A 343 3.95 2.11 14.51
C ALA A 343 2.59 2.30 15.17
N ASP A 344 1.64 2.89 14.44
CA ASP A 344 0.28 3.09 14.94
C ASP A 344 -0.41 1.77 15.27
N ALA A 345 -0.26 0.76 14.40
CA ALA A 345 -0.79 -0.57 14.66
C ALA A 345 -0.18 -1.21 15.92
N TYR A 346 1.12 -1.02 16.17
CA TYR A 346 1.74 -1.51 17.40
C TYR A 346 1.26 -0.75 18.63
N ALA A 347 1.13 0.57 18.54
CA ALA A 347 0.57 1.39 19.61
C ALA A 347 -0.85 0.93 19.96
N ALA A 348 -1.69 0.72 18.95
CA ALA A 348 -3.04 0.16 19.13
C ALA A 348 -3.00 -1.21 19.81
N ARG A 349 -2.07 -2.12 19.45
CA ARG A 349 -1.90 -3.41 20.14
C ARG A 349 -1.59 -3.25 21.62
N LEU A 350 -0.69 -2.33 21.97
CA LEU A 350 -0.32 -2.08 23.37
C LEU A 350 -1.47 -1.43 24.15
N ILE A 351 -2.24 -0.54 23.52
CA ILE A 351 -3.45 0.08 24.09
C ILE A 351 -4.52 -0.98 24.34
N ALA A 352 -4.83 -1.83 23.34
CA ALA A 352 -5.82 -2.91 23.46
C ALA A 352 -5.48 -3.88 24.59
N ALA A 353 -4.18 -4.17 24.77
CA ALA A 353 -3.68 -5.04 25.84
C ALA A 353 -3.47 -4.32 27.18
N GLU A 354 -3.78 -3.02 27.28
CA GLU A 354 -3.53 -2.16 28.44
C GLU A 354 -2.06 -2.20 28.93
N ARG A 355 -1.11 -2.38 28.01
CA ARG A 355 0.34 -2.44 28.27
C ARG A 355 0.96 -1.04 28.27
N TRP A 356 0.44 -0.16 29.12
CA TRP A 356 0.79 1.28 29.15
C TRP A 356 2.27 1.58 29.35
N GLN A 357 2.98 0.75 30.13
CA GLN A 357 4.42 0.94 30.33
C GLN A 357 5.22 0.64 29.06
N ASP A 358 4.82 -0.39 28.32
CA ASP A 358 5.46 -0.74 27.06
C ASP A 358 5.12 0.29 25.98
N LEU A 359 3.90 0.86 26.02
CA LEU A 359 3.48 1.94 25.13
C LEU A 359 4.34 3.18 25.30
N LEU A 360 4.67 3.57 26.54
CA LEU A 360 5.61 4.67 26.80
C LEU A 360 7.00 4.37 26.24
N ASN A 361 7.54 3.18 26.53
CA ASN A 361 8.85 2.78 26.02
C ASN A 361 8.88 2.79 24.48
N PHE A 362 7.76 2.44 23.86
CA PHE A 362 7.60 2.45 22.40
C PHE A 362 7.47 3.87 21.83
N ALA A 363 6.69 4.75 22.45
CA ALA A 363 6.61 6.15 22.05
C ALA A 363 7.98 6.84 22.13
N ASP A 364 8.77 6.53 23.17
CA ASP A 364 10.16 7.01 23.30
C ASP A 364 11.06 6.46 22.19
N LEU A 365 10.87 5.21 21.78
CA LEU A 365 11.57 4.60 20.64
C LEU A 365 11.24 5.33 19.33
N VAL A 366 9.95 5.57 19.05
CA VAL A 366 9.49 6.29 17.86
C VAL A 366 10.06 7.70 17.83
N GLN A 367 9.90 8.48 18.90
CA GLN A 367 10.41 9.85 18.95
C GLN A 367 11.94 9.91 18.79
N ARG A 368 12.68 8.95 19.35
CA ARG A 368 14.14 8.91 19.24
C ARG A 368 14.59 8.68 17.79
N ASP A 369 13.95 7.75 17.09
CA ASP A 369 14.39 7.33 15.75
C ASP A 369 13.75 8.17 14.63
N LYS A 370 12.53 8.66 14.82
CA LYS A 370 11.82 9.63 13.96
C LYS A 370 11.03 10.65 14.80
N PRO A 371 11.64 11.79 15.18
CA PRO A 371 11.03 12.75 16.11
C PRO A 371 9.78 13.48 15.58
N ASN A 372 9.60 13.55 14.26
CA ASN A 372 8.47 14.23 13.61
C ASN A 372 7.49 13.22 12.96
N GLN A 373 7.50 11.96 13.41
CA GLN A 373 6.62 10.94 12.87
C GLN A 373 5.18 11.23 13.27
N CYS A 374 4.26 11.28 12.30
CA CYS A 374 2.85 11.55 12.56
C CYS A 374 2.08 10.24 12.80
N THR A 375 0.92 10.32 13.44
CA THR A 375 -0.05 9.21 13.49
C THR A 375 -0.98 9.31 12.29
N VAL A 376 -1.15 8.22 11.53
CA VAL A 376 -1.97 8.14 10.30
C VAL A 376 -3.22 7.28 10.46
N MET A 377 -3.20 6.31 11.38
CA MET A 377 -4.34 5.41 11.66
C MET A 377 -5.20 5.88 12.83
N PHE A 378 -4.75 6.89 13.56
CA PHE A 378 -5.54 7.52 14.62
C PHE A 378 -6.05 8.87 14.12
N PRO A 379 -7.37 9.15 14.23
CA PRO A 379 -7.93 10.41 13.76
C PRO A 379 -7.54 11.56 14.70
N GLU A 380 -7.43 12.77 14.17
CA GLU A 380 -7.05 13.98 14.91
C GLU A 380 -7.98 14.25 16.10
N GLU A 381 -9.26 13.86 16.01
CA GLU A 381 -10.20 14.01 17.13
C GLU A 381 -9.87 13.12 18.33
N VAL A 382 -9.21 11.98 18.09
CA VAL A 382 -8.79 11.02 19.14
C VAL A 382 -7.36 11.32 19.61
N VAL A 383 -6.48 11.74 18.70
CA VAL A 383 -5.08 12.08 19.02
C VAL A 383 -4.71 13.48 18.51
N PRO A 384 -5.26 14.57 19.10
CA PRO A 384 -5.01 15.94 18.61
C PRO A 384 -3.55 16.39 18.73
N TYR A 385 -2.75 15.71 19.54
CA TYR A 385 -1.30 15.90 19.66
C TYR A 385 -0.53 14.64 19.28
N GLU A 386 -1.11 13.77 18.44
CA GLU A 386 -0.47 12.56 17.91
C GLU A 386 0.13 11.68 19.03
N TRP A 387 1.43 11.35 18.95
CA TRP A 387 2.17 10.56 19.94
C TRP A 387 2.17 11.18 21.35
N GLU A 388 2.05 12.51 21.48
CA GLU A 388 1.96 13.15 22.79
C GLU A 388 0.60 12.90 23.46
N THR A 389 -0.49 12.78 22.70
CA THR A 389 -1.79 12.34 23.25
C THR A 389 -1.70 10.88 23.72
N ILE A 390 -1.03 10.02 22.94
CA ILE A 390 -0.83 8.61 23.33
C ILE A 390 0.00 8.51 24.63
N ARG A 391 1.03 9.34 24.78
CA ARG A 391 1.82 9.44 26.02
C ARG A 391 1.02 9.97 27.21
N GLU A 392 0.20 11.00 26.99
CA GLU A 392 -0.71 11.55 27.99
C GLU A 392 -1.59 10.43 28.57
N ALA A 393 -2.27 9.69 27.71
CA ALA A 393 -3.11 8.57 28.13
C ALA A 393 -2.33 7.49 28.89
N ALA A 394 -1.12 7.15 28.44
CA ALA A 394 -0.30 6.17 29.14
C ALA A 394 0.13 6.64 30.54
N TYR A 395 0.45 7.93 30.71
CA TYR A 395 0.72 8.51 32.03
C TYR A 395 -0.54 8.54 32.91
N GLU A 396 -1.71 8.87 32.35
CA GLU A 396 -2.99 8.83 33.06
C GLU A 396 -3.30 7.41 33.57
N ALA A 397 -3.15 6.40 32.71
CA ALA A 397 -3.41 5.01 33.04
C ALA A 397 -2.48 4.48 34.15
N LEU A 398 -1.20 4.87 34.12
CA LEU A 398 -0.20 4.51 35.12
C LEU A 398 -0.29 5.36 36.41
N GLY A 399 -1.04 6.46 36.41
CA GLY A 399 -1.13 7.39 37.53
C GLY A 399 0.14 8.22 37.76
N ARG A 400 0.90 8.46 36.69
CA ARG A 400 2.16 9.22 36.65
C ARG A 400 1.90 10.73 36.65
N ARG A 401 1.49 11.22 37.82
CA ARG A 401 1.00 12.59 38.01
C ARG A 401 2.05 13.66 37.74
N ASP A 402 3.27 13.44 38.21
CA ASP A 402 4.32 14.47 38.12
C ASP A 402 4.73 14.64 36.65
N GLU A 403 4.77 13.56 35.88
CA GLU A 403 4.99 13.57 34.44
C GLU A 403 3.86 14.27 33.67
N LEU A 404 2.59 14.02 34.02
CA LEU A 404 1.45 14.75 33.43
C LEU A 404 1.52 16.25 33.71
N ILE A 405 1.87 16.65 34.94
CA ILE A 405 2.01 18.06 35.30
C ILE A 405 3.13 18.70 34.46
N ALA A 406 4.27 18.04 34.31
CA ALA A 406 5.38 18.53 33.50
C ALA A 406 4.96 18.69 32.03
N MET A 407 4.29 17.69 31.45
CA MET A 407 3.79 17.70 30.07
C MET A 407 2.85 18.89 29.81
N TYR A 408 1.83 19.12 30.65
CA TYR A 408 0.95 20.28 30.43
C TYR A 408 1.65 21.63 30.71
N GLN A 409 2.66 21.68 31.58
CA GLN A 409 3.44 22.90 31.77
C GLN A 409 4.22 23.24 30.50
N GLU A 410 4.85 22.25 29.87
CA GLU A 410 5.57 22.42 28.61
C GLU A 410 4.63 22.85 27.46
N ARG A 411 3.44 22.24 27.35
CA ARG A 411 2.45 22.63 26.33
C ARG A 411 1.97 24.09 26.49
N LEU A 412 1.87 24.59 27.72
CA LEU A 412 1.44 25.97 27.99
C LEU A 412 2.52 27.02 27.72
N ASP A 413 3.77 26.60 27.56
CA ASP A 413 4.84 27.49 27.10
C ASP A 413 4.74 27.77 25.59
N ASP A 414 4.00 26.94 24.83
CA ASP A 414 3.65 27.21 23.43
C ASP A 414 2.55 28.27 23.33
N THR A 415 2.90 29.43 22.77
CA THR A 415 2.03 30.62 22.75
C THR A 415 0.90 30.52 21.71
N TYR A 416 0.92 29.51 20.83
CA TYR A 416 -0.02 29.36 19.71
C TYR A 416 -0.88 28.09 19.77
N ASP A 417 -0.86 27.35 20.87
CA ASP A 417 -1.64 26.13 21.01
C ASP A 417 -3.16 26.42 21.04
N PRO A 418 -3.94 25.92 20.06
CA PRO A 418 -5.39 26.13 20.00
C PRO A 418 -6.14 25.56 21.22
N ASN A 419 -5.58 24.57 21.93
CA ASN A 419 -6.19 24.01 23.14
C ASN A 419 -5.60 24.56 24.45
N THR A 420 -4.93 25.71 24.43
CA THR A 420 -4.37 26.39 25.63
C THR A 420 -5.35 26.42 26.81
N ALA A 421 -6.62 26.74 26.57
CA ALA A 421 -7.64 26.79 27.64
C ALA A 421 -7.93 25.42 28.26
N LEU A 422 -7.98 24.36 27.44
CA LEU A 422 -8.17 22.98 27.88
C LEU A 422 -6.93 22.50 28.67
N ASN A 423 -5.73 22.78 28.17
CA ASN A 423 -4.47 22.42 28.83
C ASN A 423 -4.32 23.10 30.20
N HIS A 424 -4.71 24.38 30.33
CA HIS A 424 -4.79 25.05 31.64
C HIS A 424 -5.77 24.34 32.59
N MET A 425 -6.96 23.97 32.11
CA MET A 425 -7.96 23.27 32.92
C MET A 425 -7.49 21.89 33.38
N LYS A 426 -6.86 21.11 32.48
CA LYS A 426 -6.29 19.79 32.79
C LYS A 426 -5.15 19.90 33.80
N LEU A 427 -4.23 20.86 33.62
CA LEU A 427 -3.14 21.12 34.57
C LEU A 427 -3.64 21.42 35.98
N GLU A 428 -4.66 22.29 36.11
CA GLU A 428 -5.25 22.61 37.41
C GLU A 428 -5.96 21.39 38.04
N ALA A 429 -6.60 20.54 37.25
CA ALA A 429 -7.19 19.30 37.76
C ALA A 429 -6.14 18.33 38.33
N TRP A 430 -4.99 18.19 37.66
CA TRP A 430 -3.88 17.35 38.13
C TRP A 430 -3.15 17.96 39.33
N LYS A 431 -2.96 19.28 39.40
CA LYS A 431 -2.38 19.98 40.58
C LYS A 431 -3.25 19.87 41.83
N ASN A 432 -4.57 19.88 41.68
CA ASN A 432 -5.51 19.82 42.80
C ASN A 432 -5.89 18.39 43.23
N THR A 433 -5.34 17.36 42.59
CA THR A 433 -5.57 15.96 42.94
C THR A 433 -4.57 15.50 44.02
N PRO A 434 -5.00 14.93 45.16
CA PRO A 434 -4.08 14.31 46.10
C PRO A 434 -3.39 13.11 45.43
N GLY A 435 -2.06 13.05 45.53
CA GLY A 435 -1.27 11.93 44.99
C GLY A 435 -1.73 10.61 45.59
N ARG A 436 -1.67 9.54 44.81
CA ARG A 436 -2.04 8.18 45.22
C ARG A 436 -0.98 7.63 46.18
N ASN A 437 -0.89 8.20 47.37
CA ASN A 437 -0.14 7.75 48.52
C ASN A 437 -0.93 8.11 49.79
N GLN A 438 -2.05 7.42 49.96
CA GLN A 438 -2.57 6.90 51.23
C GLN A 438 -3.43 5.66 50.94
#